data_AF-A0AAV8XL94-F1
#
_entry.id   AF-A0AAV8XL94-F1
#
_cell.length_a   1.000
_cell.length_b   1.000
_cell.length_c   1.000
_cell.angle_alpha   90.00
_cell.angle_beta   90.00
_cell.angle_gamma   90.00
#
_symmetry.space_group_name_H-M   'P 1'
#
loop_
_entity.id
_entity.type
_entity.pdbx_description
1 polymer ?
#
loop_
_entity_poly.entity_id
_entity_poly.type
_entity_poly.pdbx_seq_one_letter_code
_entity_poly.pdbx_strand_id
1 'polypeptide(L)'
;MTWTKEEFCQGRKIFGGKIEVGRWKRRTNREIHGLFKETNLIGIVIAQRVRWIGDIMRMEDYRKPKMVLIHEVGGRKRLRRPRQRWKKEVEDDIRKLNIGNWKKKSEI
;
A
#
# COMPACT_ATOMS: atom_id res chain seq x y z
N MET A 1 -36.73 11.91 -8.06
CA MET A 1 -35.43 11.22 -8.23
C MET A 1 -34.95 10.85 -6.84
N THR A 2 -35.41 9.70 -6.35
CA THR A 2 -35.25 9.27 -4.95
C THR A 2 -33.94 8.51 -4.81
N TRP A 3 -32.97 9.16 -4.18
CA TRP A 3 -31.74 8.52 -3.73
C TRP A 3 -32.10 7.47 -2.67
N THR A 4 -31.83 6.20 -2.95
CA THR A 4 -31.90 5.15 -1.92
C THR A 4 -30.71 5.33 -0.97
N LYS A 5 -30.92 5.11 0.33
CA LYS A 5 -29.89 5.26 1.39
C LYS A 5 -28.64 4.39 1.20
N GLU A 6 -28.60 3.53 0.18
CA GLU A 6 -27.52 2.59 -0.08
C GLU A 6 -26.31 3.26 -0.75
N GLU A 7 -26.47 4.42 -1.39
CA GLU A 7 -25.40 5.04 -2.18
C GLU A 7 -24.51 6.01 -1.38
N PHE A 8 -24.90 6.37 -0.14
CA PHE A 8 -24.24 7.44 0.61
C PHE A 8 -23.85 7.07 2.05
N CYS A 9 -23.34 5.85 2.25
CA CYS A 9 -22.69 5.44 3.50
C CYS A 9 -21.37 4.72 3.19
N GLN A 10 -20.30 5.47 2.92
CA GLN A 10 -18.92 4.98 2.86
C GLN A 10 -18.39 4.59 4.27
N GLY A 11 -19.18 3.87 5.06
CA GLY A 11 -18.76 3.29 6.34
C GLY A 11 -18.04 1.96 6.11
N ARG A 12 -16.97 1.68 6.84
CA ARG A 12 -16.28 0.39 6.75
C ARG A 12 -17.26 -0.72 7.11
N LYS A 13 -17.50 -1.68 6.21
CA LYS A 13 -18.31 -2.87 6.51
C LYS A 13 -17.56 -3.74 7.52
N ILE A 14 -18.02 -3.81 8.77
CA ILE A 14 -17.40 -4.63 9.82
C ILE A 14 -18.10 -5.98 9.87
N PHE A 15 -17.41 -7.05 9.50
CA PHE A 15 -17.91 -8.41 9.70
C PHE A 15 -17.59 -8.85 11.13
N GLY A 16 -18.65 -9.04 11.95
CA GLY A 16 -18.54 -9.57 13.30
C GLY A 16 -18.21 -11.06 13.35
N GLY A 17 -18.40 -11.69 14.51
CA GLY A 17 -18.23 -13.14 14.67
C GLY A 17 -19.12 -13.95 13.72
N LYS A 18 -18.86 -15.25 13.62
CA LYS A 18 -19.77 -16.20 12.98
C LYS A 18 -20.40 -17.10 14.05
N ILE A 19 -21.64 -17.53 13.83
CA ILE A 19 -22.29 -18.54 14.67
C ILE A 19 -22.02 -19.90 14.04
N GLU A 20 -21.38 -20.80 14.78
CA GLU A 20 -21.26 -22.21 14.44
C GLU A 20 -21.88 -23.03 15.60
N VAL A 21 -22.90 -23.83 15.31
CA VAL A 21 -23.58 -24.72 16.29
C VAL A 21 -23.97 -23.96 17.59
N GLY A 22 -24.61 -22.80 17.43
CA GLY A 22 -25.09 -21.98 18.55
C GLY A 22 -24.01 -21.23 19.34
N ARG A 23 -22.72 -21.31 18.95
CA ARG A 23 -21.62 -20.57 19.61
C ARG A 23 -21.02 -19.52 18.69
N TRP A 24 -20.67 -18.37 19.26
CA TRP A 24 -19.93 -17.32 18.57
C TRP A 24 -18.46 -17.71 18.44
N LYS A 25 -17.95 -17.66 17.22
CA LYS A 25 -16.55 -17.93 16.90
C LYS A 25 -15.95 -16.76 16.12
N ARG A 26 -14.69 -16.45 16.43
CA ARG A 26 -13.91 -15.47 15.66
C ARG A 26 -13.73 -16.01 14.23
N ARG A 27 -14.01 -15.19 13.23
CA ARG A 27 -13.74 -15.53 11.82
C ARG A 27 -12.23 -15.62 11.58
N THR A 28 -11.84 -16.52 10.70
CA THR A 28 -10.46 -16.72 10.27
C THR A 28 -10.08 -15.66 9.24
N ASN A 29 -8.79 -15.32 9.11
CA ASN A 29 -8.34 -14.35 8.08
C ASN A 29 -8.81 -14.74 6.68
N ARG A 30 -8.75 -16.03 6.31
CA ARG A 30 -9.25 -16.54 5.02
C ARG A 30 -10.74 -16.22 4.79
N GLU A 31 -11.57 -16.39 5.82
CA GLU A 31 -13.00 -16.12 5.74
C GLU A 31 -13.26 -14.62 5.59
N ILE A 32 -12.55 -13.81 6.37
CA ILE A 32 -12.61 -12.34 6.27
C ILE A 32 -12.21 -11.89 4.86
N HIS A 33 -11.12 -12.43 4.30
CA HIS A 33 -10.70 -12.14 2.93
C HIS A 33 -11.77 -12.55 1.90
N GLY A 34 -12.38 -13.73 2.05
CA GLY A 34 -13.47 -14.17 1.15
C GLY A 34 -14.73 -13.30 1.25
N LEU A 35 -15.04 -12.76 2.43
CA LEU A 35 -16.22 -11.91 2.66
C LEU A 35 -16.06 -10.51 2.09
N PHE A 36 -14.85 -9.94 2.20
CA PHE A 36 -14.59 -8.64 1.63
C PHE A 36 -14.57 -8.69 0.10
N LYS A 37 -14.34 -9.87 -0.53
CA LYS A 37 -14.29 -10.12 -1.99
C LYS A 37 -13.35 -9.22 -2.80
N GLU A 38 -12.85 -8.14 -2.20
CA GLU A 38 -12.14 -7.05 -2.83
C GLU A 38 -10.74 -6.91 -2.22
N THR A 39 -9.83 -6.67 -3.15
CA THR A 39 -8.44 -6.21 -3.04
C THR A 39 -7.75 -6.45 -1.70
N ASN A 40 -6.74 -7.32 -1.74
CA ASN A 40 -5.75 -7.44 -0.67
C ASN A 40 -5.24 -6.03 -0.31
N LEU A 41 -5.49 -5.56 0.92
CA LEU A 41 -5.03 -4.26 1.42
C LEU A 41 -3.53 -4.06 1.15
N ILE A 42 -2.76 -5.15 1.29
CA ILE A 42 -1.33 -5.16 0.99
C ILE A 42 -1.09 -4.81 -0.48
N GLY A 43 -1.88 -5.36 -1.40
CA GLY A 43 -1.83 -5.03 -2.83
C GLY A 43 -2.15 -3.57 -3.13
N ILE A 44 -3.16 -2.99 -2.47
CA ILE A 44 -3.46 -1.55 -2.59
C ILE A 44 -2.28 -0.71 -2.11
N VAL A 45 -1.71 -1.03 -0.94
CA VAL A 45 -0.57 -0.30 -0.37
C VAL A 45 0.64 -0.39 -1.29
N ILE A 46 0.94 -1.58 -1.83
CA ILE A 46 2.01 -1.80 -2.81
C ILE A 46 1.77 -0.97 -4.08
N ALA A 47 0.56 -1.01 -4.64
CA ALA A 47 0.21 -0.25 -5.84
C ALA A 47 0.34 1.26 -5.63
N GLN A 48 -0.08 1.77 -4.47
CA GLN A 48 0.05 3.19 -4.13
C GLN A 48 1.52 3.62 -3.99
N ARG A 49 2.36 2.78 -3.37
CA ARG A 49 3.81 2.99 -3.26
C ARG A 49 4.50 3.04 -4.62
N VAL A 50 4.16 2.09 -5.50
CA VAL A 50 4.69 2.04 -6.87
C VAL A 50 4.22 3.24 -7.69
N ARG A 51 2.96 3.66 -7.54
CA ARG A 51 2.44 4.88 -8.18
C ARG A 51 3.24 6.10 -7.75
N TRP A 52 3.41 6.30 -6.44
CA TRP A 52 4.16 7.43 -5.89
C TRP A 52 5.61 7.47 -6.37
N ILE A 53 6.30 6.34 -6.44
CA ILE A 53 7.69 6.35 -6.92
C ILE A 53 7.77 6.71 -8.41
N GLY A 54 6.80 6.24 -9.21
CA GLY A 54 6.69 6.65 -10.61
C GLY A 54 6.41 8.15 -10.76
N ASP A 55 5.51 8.69 -9.94
CA ASP A 55 5.22 10.13 -9.93
C ASP A 55 6.46 10.95 -9.57
N ILE A 56 7.23 10.54 -8.55
CA ILE A 56 8.47 11.23 -8.16
C ILE A 56 9.53 11.16 -9.27
N MET A 57 9.65 10.03 -9.97
CA MET A 57 10.63 9.87 -11.07
C MET A 57 10.31 10.77 -12.27
N ARG A 58 9.01 11.00 -12.56
CA ARG A 58 8.55 11.90 -13.62
C ARG A 58 8.65 13.39 -13.27
N MET A 59 8.88 13.75 -12.01
CA MET A 59 9.10 15.16 -11.63
C MET A 59 10.40 15.70 -12.25
N GLU A 60 10.51 17.01 -12.42
CA GLU A 60 11.77 17.64 -12.82
C GLU A 60 12.85 17.46 -11.74
N ASP A 61 14.12 17.44 -12.15
CA ASP A 61 15.26 17.11 -11.27
C ASP A 61 15.46 18.11 -10.13
N TYR A 62 15.08 19.37 -10.32
CA TYR A 62 15.18 20.41 -9.28
C TYR A 62 14.13 20.26 -8.17
N ARG A 63 13.13 19.38 -8.34
CA ARG A 63 12.08 19.17 -7.35
C ARG A 63 12.64 18.42 -6.14
N LYS A 64 12.46 19.01 -4.97
CA LYS A 64 12.93 18.46 -3.67
C LYS A 64 12.62 16.96 -3.47
N PRO A 65 11.42 16.43 -3.80
CA PRO A 65 11.14 15.00 -3.63
C PRO A 65 12.06 14.09 -4.47
N LYS A 66 12.30 14.46 -5.73
CA LYS A 66 13.18 13.71 -6.64
C LYS A 66 14.63 13.80 -6.17
N MET A 67 15.07 15.00 -5.80
CA MET A 67 16.38 15.20 -5.17
C MET A 67 16.56 14.31 -3.93
N VAL A 68 15.63 14.31 -2.98
CA VAL A 68 15.75 13.49 -1.74
C VAL A 68 15.75 11.99 -2.03
N LEU A 69 15.06 11.55 -3.08
CA LEU A 69 15.00 10.14 -3.47
C LEU A 69 16.29 9.66 -4.17
N ILE A 70 16.88 10.52 -4.99
CA ILE A 70 18.12 10.26 -5.74
C ILE A 70 19.33 10.43 -4.82
N HIS A 71 19.44 11.57 -4.14
CA HIS A 71 20.55 11.87 -3.25
C HIS A 71 20.50 10.98 -2.01
N GLU A 72 21.56 10.22 -1.79
CA GLU A 72 21.73 9.52 -0.52
C GLU A 72 22.17 10.52 0.55
N VAL A 73 21.26 10.79 1.49
CA VAL A 73 21.64 11.49 2.73
C VAL A 73 22.56 10.56 3.52
N GLY A 74 23.87 10.86 3.43
CA GLY A 74 24.93 10.21 4.19
C GLY A 74 24.84 10.54 5.69
N GLY A 75 25.52 9.74 6.51
CA GLY A 75 25.63 9.95 7.96
C GLY A 75 25.17 8.77 8.81
N ARG A 76 25.58 8.77 10.09
CA ARG A 76 25.23 7.73 11.06
C ARG A 76 23.81 7.95 11.57
N LYS A 77 22.92 6.98 11.35
CA LYS A 77 21.54 7.05 11.91
C LYS A 77 21.61 7.11 13.43
N ARG A 78 20.74 7.92 14.04
CA ARG A 78 20.50 7.88 15.49
C ARG A 78 20.03 6.49 15.90
N LEU A 79 20.50 6.02 17.06
CA LEU A 79 20.10 4.75 17.65
C LEU A 79 18.56 4.72 17.79
N ARG A 80 17.94 3.56 17.55
CA ARG A 80 16.49 3.31 17.66
C ARG A 80 15.59 3.84 16.54
N ARG A 81 16.09 4.56 15.52
CA ARG A 81 15.25 4.84 14.33
C ARG A 81 14.98 3.56 13.53
N PRO A 82 13.78 3.42 12.93
CA PRO A 82 13.48 2.30 12.04
C PRO A 82 14.59 2.08 11.01
N ARG A 83 15.00 0.81 10.89
CA ARG A 83 16.09 0.42 9.98
C ARG A 83 15.67 0.62 8.52
N GLN A 84 14.41 0.34 8.20
CA GLN A 84 13.87 0.45 6.84
C GLN A 84 13.72 1.91 6.40
N ARG A 85 14.10 2.18 5.14
CA ARG A 85 13.86 3.45 4.45
C ARG A 85 12.69 3.19 3.51
N TRP A 86 11.82 4.17 3.30
CA TRP A 86 10.71 4.07 2.35
C TRP A 86 11.17 3.58 0.97
N LYS A 87 12.27 4.14 0.43
CA LYS A 87 12.90 3.68 -0.83
C LYS A 87 13.18 2.17 -0.85
N LYS A 88 13.72 1.62 0.24
CA LYS A 88 14.02 0.18 0.37
C LYS A 88 12.73 -0.65 0.39
N GLU A 89 11.69 -0.19 1.08
CA GLU A 89 10.40 -0.87 1.09
C GLU A 89 9.77 -0.91 -0.30
N VAL A 90 9.84 0.20 -1.05
CA VAL A 90 9.33 0.26 -2.43
C VAL A 90 10.15 -0.66 -3.35
N GLU A 91 11.48 -0.68 -3.23
CA GLU A 91 12.32 -1.61 -3.98
C GLU A 91 12.00 -3.08 -3.67
N ASP A 92 11.77 -3.41 -2.40
CA ASP A 92 11.35 -4.76 -1.98
C ASP A 92 9.96 -5.11 -2.54
N ASP A 93 9.02 -4.17 -2.55
CA ASP A 93 7.69 -4.36 -3.14
C ASP A 93 7.76 -4.57 -4.66
N ILE A 94 8.62 -3.83 -5.35
CA ILE A 94 8.88 -4.00 -6.79
C ILE A 94 9.53 -5.36 -7.08
N ARG A 95 10.46 -5.82 -6.23
CA ARG A 95 11.05 -7.17 -6.33
C ARG A 95 9.99 -8.25 -6.16
N LYS A 96 9.06 -8.11 -5.20
CA LYS A 96 7.94 -9.05 -5.02
C LYS A 96 7.02 -9.10 -6.24
N LEU A 97 6.83 -7.96 -6.92
CA LEU A 97 6.06 -7.87 -8.16
C LEU A 97 6.84 -8.34 -9.40
N ASN A 98 8.12 -8.71 -9.26
CA ASN A 98 9.01 -9.12 -10.35
C ASN A 98 9.11 -8.11 -11.51
N ILE A 99 9.03 -6.80 -11.20
CA ILE A 99 9.14 -5.76 -12.23
C ILE A 99 10.61 -5.38 -12.40
N GLY A 100 11.23 -5.89 -13.47
CA GLY A 100 12.59 -5.52 -13.88
C GLY A 100 12.67 -4.09 -14.46
N ASN A 101 13.83 -3.46 -14.30
CA ASN A 101 14.20 -2.16 -14.88
C ASN A 101 13.18 -1.03 -14.65
N TRP A 102 12.53 -1.02 -13.49
CA TRP A 102 11.43 -0.10 -13.18
C TRP A 102 11.82 1.39 -13.26
N LYS A 103 13.08 1.74 -12.96
CA LYS A 103 13.59 3.12 -13.06
C LYS A 103 13.49 3.65 -14.51
N LYS A 104 14.00 2.87 -15.46
CA LYS A 104 13.89 3.19 -16.89
C LYS A 104 12.43 3.25 -17.35
N LYS A 105 11.57 2.37 -16.82
CA LYS A 105 10.14 2.37 -17.14
C LYS A 105 9.39 3.58 -16.57
N SER A 106 9.90 4.21 -15.52
CA SER A 106 9.29 5.39 -14.92
C SER A 106 9.73 6.72 -15.53
N GLU A 107 10.78 6.70 -16.36
CA GLU A 107 11.32 7.87 -17.06
C GLU A 107 10.66 8.10 -18.44
N ILE A 108 9.86 7.13 -18.90
CA ILE A 108 9.02 7.20 -20.11
C ILE A 108 7.69 7.87 -19.74
#